data_AF-A0AAU0XH18-F1
#
_entry.id   AF-A0AAU0XH18-F1
#
_cell.length_a   1.000
_cell.length_b   1.000
_cell.length_c   1.000
_cell.angle_alpha   90.00
_cell.angle_beta   90.00
_cell.angle_gamma   90.00
#
_symmetry.space_group_name_H-M   'P 1'
#
loop_
_entity.id
_entity.type
_entity.pdbx_description
1 polymer ?
#
loop_
_entity_poly.entity_id
_entity_poly.type
_entity_poly.pdbx_seq_one_letter_code
_entity_poly.pdbx_strand_id
1 'polypeptide(L)' 'MVLILRLMEAGHTAAQADAACGVLPAWQGADRAEVASFSAANARLWKSISVQDPEPWKLHMARMAEQWCSYWSGMD' A
#
# COMPACT_ATOMS: atom_id res chain seq x y z
N MET A 1 -5.15 6.70 -6.94
CA MET A 1 -4.10 6.96 -5.92
C MET A 1 -4.63 6.47 -4.58
N VAL A 2 -3.86 5.71 -3.79
CA VAL A 2 -4.30 5.19 -2.48
C VAL A 2 -3.62 5.96 -1.35
N LEU A 3 -4.40 6.40 -0.34
CA LEU A 3 -3.92 7.27 0.74
C LEU A 3 -2.78 6.64 1.56
N ILE A 4 -2.85 5.34 1.86
CA ILE A 4 -1.80 4.62 2.60
C ILE A 4 -0.42 4.82 1.96
N LEU A 5 -0.32 4.71 0.63
CA LEU A 5 0.96 4.87 -0.08
C LEU A 5 1.51 6.29 0.05
N ARG A 6 0.64 7.30 0.15
CA ARG A 6 1.05 8.70 0.35
C ARG A 6 1.52 8.96 1.78
N LEU A 7 0.91 8.31 2.76
CA LEU A 7 1.41 8.36 4.14
C LEU A 7 2.79 7.70 4.24
N MET A 8 2.99 6.57 3.56
CA MET A 8 4.29 5.89 3.51
C MET A 8 5.35 6.72 2.78
N GLU A 9 5.00 7.35 1.66
CA GLU A 9 5.87 8.32 0.97
C GLU A 9 6.29 9.47 1.89
N ALA A 10 5.37 9.92 2.76
CA ALA A 10 5.64 10.96 3.76
C ALA A 10 6.43 10.45 4.98
N GLY A 11 6.87 9.19 4.99
CA GLY A 11 7.75 8.62 6.01
C GLY A 11 7.07 7.72 7.05
N HIS A 12 5.78 7.43 6.92
CA HIS A 12 5.12 6.47 7.80
C HIS A 12 5.52 5.03 7.45
N THR A 13 5.62 4.16 8.44
CA THR A 13 5.67 2.71 8.19
C THR A 13 4.31 2.21 7.68
N ALA A 14 4.27 1.01 7.08
CA ALA A 14 3.00 0.40 6.65
C ALA A 14 1.98 0.28 7.80
N ALA A 15 2.43 -0.10 8.99
CA ALA A 15 1.58 -0.19 10.18
C ALA A 15 1.07 1.18 10.67
N GLN A 16 1.91 2.21 10.63
CA GLN A 16 1.49 3.58 10.99
C GLN A 16 0.48 4.14 9.99
N ALA A 17 0.73 3.93 8.69
CA ALA A 17 -0.18 4.35 7.63
C ALA A 17 -1.53 3.62 7.72
N ASP A 18 -1.51 2.32 8.03
CA ASP A 18 -2.72 1.53 8.21
C ASP A 18 -3.55 1.98 9.42
N ALA A 19 -2.90 2.17 10.58
CA ALA A 19 -3.55 2.71 11.78
C ALA A 19 -4.17 4.08 11.54
N ALA A 20 -3.49 4.96 10.79
CA ALA A 20 -4.01 6.28 10.42
C ALA A 20 -5.23 6.18 9.47
N CYS A 21 -5.28 5.18 8.59
CA CYS A 21 -6.43 4.94 7.72
C CYS A 21 -7.57 4.18 8.40
N GLY A 22 -7.31 3.44 9.48
CA GLY A 22 -8.30 2.64 10.20
C GLY A 22 -9.48 3.44 10.78
N VAL A 23 -9.35 4.76 10.93
CA VAL A 23 -10.45 5.65 11.36
C VAL A 23 -11.39 6.04 10.23
N LEU A 24 -11.04 5.75 8.97
CA LEU A 24 -11.84 6.12 7.80
C LEU A 24 -13.01 5.13 7.63
N PRO A 25 -14.24 5.59 7.36
CA PRO A 25 -15.39 4.69 7.18
C PRO A 25 -15.19 3.61 6.12
N ALA A 26 -14.40 3.89 5.07
CA ALA A 26 -14.10 2.92 4.02
C ALA A 26 -13.13 1.80 4.46
N TRP A 27 -12.42 1.99 5.58
CA TRP A 27 -11.48 1.03 6.17
C TRP A 27 -12.06 0.37 7.43
N GLN A 28 -13.02 1.02 8.09
CA GLN A 28 -13.68 0.48 9.27
C GLN A 28 -14.46 -0.78 8.94
N GLY A 29 -14.10 -1.89 9.59
CA GLY A 29 -14.77 -3.17 9.42
C GLY A 29 -14.42 -3.91 8.12
N ALA A 30 -13.45 -3.43 7.35
CA ALA A 30 -12.92 -4.16 6.20
C ALA A 30 -12.31 -5.50 6.66
N ASP A 31 -12.61 -6.58 5.95
CA ASP A 31 -11.99 -7.87 6.26
C ASP A 31 -10.50 -7.79 5.93
N ARG A 32 -9.68 -8.31 6.83
CA ARG A 32 -8.25 -8.56 6.62
C ARG A 32 -7.96 -9.13 5.23
N ALA A 33 -8.74 -10.12 4.78
CA ALA A 33 -8.57 -10.75 3.48
C ALA A 33 -8.84 -9.79 2.30
N GLU A 34 -9.77 -8.85 2.48
CA GLU A 34 -10.08 -7.81 1.50
C GLU A 34 -8.94 -6.79 1.42
N VAL A 35 -8.44 -6.33 2.57
CA VAL A 35 -7.32 -5.38 2.60
C VAL A 35 -6.04 -6.01 2.06
N ALA A 36 -5.77 -7.28 2.39
CA ALA A 36 -4.66 -8.04 1.81
C ALA A 36 -4.79 -8.15 0.28
N SER A 37 -5.96 -8.51 -0.24
CA SER A 37 -6.21 -8.55 -1.69
C SER A 37 -6.03 -7.19 -2.36
N PHE A 38 -6.52 -6.13 -1.74
CA PHE A 38 -6.42 -4.77 -2.25
C PHE A 38 -4.96 -4.26 -2.25
N SER A 39 -4.19 -4.56 -1.20
CA SER A 39 -2.77 -4.22 -1.13
C SER A 39 -1.96 -4.96 -2.22
N ALA A 40 -2.25 -6.24 -2.46
CA ALA A 40 -1.62 -7.03 -3.52
C ALA A 40 -1.95 -6.49 -4.92
N ALA A 41 -3.18 -6.02 -5.15
CA ALA A 41 -3.56 -5.38 -6.41
C ALA A 41 -2.75 -4.09 -6.65
N ASN A 42 -2.56 -3.26 -5.62
CA ASN A 42 -1.77 -2.05 -5.69
C ASN A 42 -0.28 -2.34 -5.97
N ALA A 43 0.30 -3.35 -5.31
CA ALA A 43 1.68 -3.77 -5.56
C ALA A 43 1.89 -4.19 -7.02
N ARG A 44 0.99 -5.01 -7.58
CA ARG A 44 1.03 -5.42 -9.00
C ARG A 44 0.91 -4.23 -9.96
N LEU A 45 -0.03 -3.32 -9.69
CA LEU A 45 -0.24 -2.13 -10.51
C LEU A 45 1.01 -1.24 -10.55
N TRP A 46 1.55 -0.88 -9.38
CA TRP A 46 2.72 0.00 -9.31
C TRP A 46 3.97 -0.65 -9.86
N LYS A 47 4.15 -1.95 -9.68
CA LYS A 47 5.22 -2.72 -10.33
C LYS A 47 5.13 -2.57 -11.85
N SER A 48 3.94 -2.78 -12.43
CA SER A 48 3.72 -2.63 -13.87
C SER A 48 4.04 -1.21 -14.37
N ILE A 49 3.57 -0.18 -13.65
CA ILE A 49 3.86 1.22 -13.95
C ILE A 49 5.38 1.47 -13.95
N SER A 50 6.07 1.03 -12.89
CA SER A 50 7.52 1.27 -12.75
C SER A 50 8.38 0.51 -13.76
N VAL A 51 7.89 -0.60 -14.31
CA VAL A 51 8.58 -1.35 -15.36
C VAL A 51 8.41 -0.66 -16.71
N GLN A 52 7.21 -0.14 -17.00
CA GLN A 52 6.92 0.56 -18.24
C GLN A 52 7.57 1.94 -18.30
N ASP A 53 7.67 2.62 -17.15
CA ASP A 53 8.21 3.97 -17.05
C ASP A 53 9.00 4.14 -15.73
N PRO A 54 10.32 3.88 -15.73
CA PRO A 54 11.13 3.74 -14.52
C PRO A 54 11.62 5.07 -13.95
N GLU A 55 10.76 6.10 -13.91
CA GLU A 55 11.11 7.34 -13.21
C GLU A 55 11.35 7.08 -11.71
N PRO A 56 12.29 7.80 -11.06
CA PRO A 56 12.66 7.55 -9.66
C PRO A 56 11.47 7.53 -8.70
N TRP A 57 10.50 8.43 -8.87
CA TRP A 57 9.32 8.51 -8.02
C TRP A 57 8.35 7.33 -8.24
N LYS A 58 8.26 6.77 -9.47
CA LYS A 58 7.45 5.58 -9.77
C LYS A 58 8.07 4.32 -9.17
N LEU A 59 9.39 4.19 -9.25
CA LEU A 59 10.14 3.12 -8.58
C LEU A 59 10.02 3.22 -7.05
N HIS A 60 9.93 4.43 -6.50
CA HIS A 60 9.69 4.64 -5.09
C HIS A 60 8.27 4.20 -4.68
N MET A 61 7.24 4.58 -5.45
CA MET A 61 5.86 4.14 -5.22
C MET A 61 5.68 2.62 -5.32
N ALA A 62 6.34 1.96 -6.28
CA ALA A 62 6.35 0.51 -6.36
C ALA A 62 6.91 -0.14 -5.09
N ARG A 63 8.00 0.39 -4.53
CA ARG A 63 8.56 -0.09 -3.26
C ARG A 63 7.62 0.10 -2.08
N MET A 64 6.95 1.25 -1.97
CA MET A 64 5.95 1.48 -0.91
C MET A 64 4.76 0.51 -1.03
N ALA A 65 4.29 0.25 -2.26
CA ALA A 65 3.21 -0.69 -2.50
C ALA A 65 3.59 -2.14 -2.17
N GLU A 66 4.81 -2.57 -2.49
CA GLU A 66 5.32 -3.89 -2.10
C GLU A 66 5.48 -4.04 -0.59
N GLN A 67 5.97 -3.01 0.11
CA GLN A 67 6.07 -3.02 1.57
C GLN A 67 4.71 -3.11 2.25
N TRP A 68 3.72 -2.36 1.77
CA TRP A 68 2.36 -2.44 2.30
C TRP A 68 1.71 -3.80 2.04
N CYS A 69 1.90 -4.37 0.85
CA CYS A 69 1.45 -5.73 0.55
C CYS A 69 2.11 -6.76 1.48
N SER A 70 3.41 -6.61 1.75
CA SER A 70 4.15 -7.52 2.64
C SER A 70 3.66 -7.46 4.08
N TYR A 71 3.31 -6.26 4.56
CA TYR A 71 2.70 -6.06 5.88
C TYR A 71 1.40 -6.86 6.02
N TRP A 72 0.48 -6.73 5.06
CA TRP A 72 -0.81 -7.43 5.12
C TRP A 72 -0.71 -8.95 4.89
N SER A 73 0.25 -9.39 4.06
CA SER A 73 0.49 -10.82 3.82
C SER A 73 1.18 -11.52 4.99
N GLY A 74 1.92 -10.80 5.83
CA GLY A 74 2.70 -11.37 6.95
C GLY A 74 1.99 -11.27 8.30
N MET A 75 0.83 -10.63 8.37
CA MET A 75 -0.02 -10.73 9.53
C MET A 75 -0.87 -12.01 9.34
N ASP A 76 -0.83 -12.93 10.32
CA ASP A 76 -1.71 -14.12 10.43
C ASP A 76 -2.96 -13.78 11.27
#